data_AF-A0A0S7Y0J0-F1
#
_entry.id   AF-A0A0S7Y0J0-F1
#
_cell.length_a   1.000
_cell.length_b   1.000
_cell.length_c   1.000
_cell.angle_alpha   90.00
_cell.angle_beta   90.00
_cell.angle_gamma   90.00
#
_symmetry.space_group_name_H-M   'P 1'
#
loop_
_entity.id
_entity.type
_entity.pdbx_description
1 polymer ?
#
loop_
_entity_poly.entity_id
_entity_poly.type
_entity_poly.pdbx_seq_one_letter_code
_entity_poly.pdbx_strand_id
1 'polypeptide(L)' 'GKSKDFKVHQILCGADKLALENIANLDKLPSVGAILYVIPMPIKDGTGAPARVFTFLR' A
#
# COMPACT_ATOMS: atom_id res chain seq x y z
N GLY A 1 8.01 3.70 11.21
CA GLY A 1 9.47 3.44 11.37
C GLY A 1 10.10 4.42 12.35
N LYS A 2 11.40 4.32 12.65
CA LYS A 2 12.09 5.22 13.60
C LYS A 2 12.37 6.64 13.05
N SER A 3 12.05 6.89 11.79
CA SER A 3 12.18 8.21 11.16
C SER A 3 11.26 9.21 11.85
N LYS A 4 11.78 10.41 12.11
CA LYS A 4 11.03 11.53 12.70
C LYS A 4 10.44 12.45 11.63
N ASP A 5 10.99 12.41 10.42
CA ASP A 5 10.66 13.28 9.30
C ASP A 5 9.67 12.65 8.31
N PHE A 6 9.54 11.32 8.28
CA PHE A 6 8.60 10.59 7.42
C PHE A 6 8.60 11.05 5.96
N LYS A 7 9.78 11.31 5.37
CA LYS A 7 9.92 11.86 4.00
C LYS A 7 9.10 11.12 2.94
N VAL A 8 9.02 9.79 3.03
CA VAL A 8 8.20 8.97 2.11
C VAL A 8 6.72 9.34 2.20
N HIS A 9 6.18 9.56 3.40
CA HIS A 9 4.79 10.00 3.57
C HIS A 9 4.57 11.39 2.98
N GLN A 10 5.49 12.33 3.24
CA GLN A 10 5.39 13.68 2.68
C GLN A 10 5.35 13.68 1.15
N ILE A 11 6.23 12.90 0.52
CA ILE A 11 6.32 12.80 -0.94
C ILE A 11 5.08 12.10 -1.52
N LEU A 12 4.70 10.93 -0.99
CA LEU A 12 3.58 10.15 -1.53
C LEU A 12 2.24 10.86 -1.32
N CYS A 13 1.94 11.30 -0.10
CA CYS A 13 0.68 11.98 0.20
C CYS A 13 0.60 13.35 -0.47
N GLY A 14 1.70 14.09 -0.54
CA GLY A 14 1.76 15.37 -1.27
C GLY A 14 1.53 15.23 -2.78
N ALA A 15 1.79 14.04 -3.34
CA ALA A 15 1.54 13.71 -4.74
C ALA A 15 0.23 12.93 -4.97
N ASP A 16 -0.65 12.87 -3.96
CA ASP A 16 -1.92 12.12 -3.99
C ASP A 16 -1.74 10.66 -4.43
N LYS A 17 -0.73 9.99 -3.85
CA LYS A 17 -0.43 8.57 -4.10
C LYS A 17 -0.78 7.71 -2.90
N LEU A 18 -1.19 6.48 -3.19
CA LEU A 18 -1.48 5.46 -2.18
C LEU A 18 -0.18 4.95 -1.53
N ALA A 19 -0.23 4.75 -0.22
CA ALA A 19 0.78 4.03 0.54
C ALA A 19 0.19 2.70 1.02
N LEU A 20 0.98 1.62 0.93
CA LEU A 20 0.62 0.29 1.43
C LEU A 20 1.64 -0.14 2.48
N GLU A 21 1.14 -0.61 3.62
CA GLU A 21 1.97 -1.06 4.73
C GLU A 21 1.58 -2.50 5.12
N ASN A 22 2.50 -3.20 5.78
CA ASN A 22 2.28 -4.54 6.33
C ASN A 22 1.81 -5.59 5.28
N ILE A 23 2.29 -5.49 4.04
CA ILE A 23 1.97 -6.48 3.00
C ILE A 23 2.62 -7.84 3.31
N ALA A 24 1.82 -8.89 3.32
CA ALA A 24 2.26 -10.27 3.54
C ALA A 24 2.60 -10.98 2.21
N ASN A 25 3.42 -12.04 2.29
CA ASN A 25 3.75 -12.94 1.17
C ASN A 25 4.45 -12.29 -0.04
N LEU A 26 5.15 -11.17 0.15
CA LEU A 26 5.89 -10.51 -0.93
C LEU A 26 6.98 -11.42 -1.54
N ASP A 27 7.52 -12.34 -0.76
CA ASP A 27 8.49 -13.37 -1.17
C ASP A 27 7.95 -14.35 -2.22
N LYS A 28 6.63 -14.42 -2.39
CA LYS A 28 5.97 -15.28 -3.39
C LYS A 28 5.73 -14.56 -4.72
N LEU A 29 6.05 -13.27 -4.82
CA LEU A 29 5.82 -12.48 -6.03
C LEU A 29 7.05 -12.47 -6.93
N PRO A 30 6.88 -12.45 -8.27
CA PRO A 30 7.99 -12.11 -9.16
C PRO A 30 8.46 -10.67 -8.89
N SER A 31 9.73 -10.38 -9.18
CA SER A 31 10.30 -9.04 -8.99
C SER A 31 9.60 -7.95 -9.81
N VAL A 32 8.98 -8.33 -10.94
CA VAL A 32 8.20 -7.45 -11.83
C VAL A 32 7.01 -8.21 -12.43
N GLY A 33 5.99 -7.46 -12.88
CA GLY A 33 4.87 -8.01 -13.65
C GLY A 33 3.65 -8.47 -12.83
N ALA A 34 3.74 -8.52 -11.51
CA ALA A 34 2.58 -8.78 -10.65
C ALA A 34 1.61 -7.59 -10.65
N ILE A 35 0.30 -7.86 -10.69
CA ILE A 35 -0.76 -6.87 -10.50
C ILE A 35 -1.32 -7.02 -9.09
N LEU A 36 -1.29 -5.94 -8.32
CA LEU A 36 -1.90 -5.91 -6.98
C LEU A 36 -3.29 -5.30 -7.04
N TYR A 37 -4.28 -6.02 -6.52
CA TYR A 37 -5.62 -5.52 -6.27
C TYR A 37 -5.70 -5.05 -4.82
N VAL A 38 -6.04 -3.78 -4.60
CA VAL A 38 -6.06 -3.13 -3.27
C VAL A 38 -7.49 -2.68 -2.98
N ILE A 39 -8.17 -3.37 -2.06
CA ILE A 39 -9.58 -3.09 -1.74
C ILE A 39 -9.69 -2.56 -0.31
N PRO A 40 -9.66 -1.23 -0.10
CA PRO A 40 -9.82 -0.63 1.22
C PRO A 40 -11.29 -0.61 1.67
N MET A 41 -11.51 -0.59 2.98
CA MET A 41 -12.83 -0.31 3.54
C MET A 41 -13.23 1.15 3.24
N PRO A 42 -14.45 1.41 2.71
CA PRO A 42 -14.89 2.78 2.44
C PRO A 42 -15.30 3.46 3.76
N ILE A 43 -14.41 4.29 4.29
CA ILE A 43 -14.63 5.08 5.51
C ILE A 43 -14.88 6.53 5.09
N LYS A 44 -16.02 7.11 5.51
CA LYS A 44 -16.33 8.52 5.24
C LYS A 44 -15.23 9.41 5.82
N ASP A 45 -14.68 10.28 4.98
CA ASP A 45 -13.58 11.20 5.31
C ASP A 45 -12.31 10.50 5.87
N GLY A 46 -12.14 9.20 5.58
CA GLY A 46 -11.02 8.40 6.05
C GLY A 46 -9.71 8.78 5.36
N THR A 47 -8.65 8.96 6.15
CA THR A 47 -7.28 9.20 5.65
C THR A 47 -6.53 7.90 5.32
N GLY A 48 -7.10 6.76 5.70
CA GLY A 48 -6.59 5.42 5.46
C GLY A 48 -7.58 4.37 5.95
N ALA A 49 -7.41 3.13 5.52
CA ALA A 49 -8.26 2.01 5.92
C ALA A 49 -7.51 0.68 5.83
N PRO A 50 -7.89 -0.34 6.64
CA PRO A 50 -7.47 -1.70 6.36
C PRO A 50 -7.96 -2.11 4.97
N ALA A 51 -7.11 -2.84 4.24
CA ALA A 51 -7.39 -3.27 2.88
C ALA A 51 -7.16 -4.77 2.70
N ARG A 52 -8.00 -5.41 1.89
CA ARG A 52 -7.69 -6.71 1.32
C ARG A 52 -6.82 -6.50 0.10
N VAL A 53 -5.54 -6.84 0.21
CA VAL A 53 -4.60 -6.84 -0.92
C VAL A 53 -4.38 -8.26 -1.41
N PHE A 54 -4.55 -8.50 -2.70
CA PHE A 54 -4.33 -9.81 -3.30
C PHE A 54 -3.84 -9.69 -4.74
N THR A 55 -3.40 -10.82 -5.29
CA THR A 55 -2.95 -10.95 -6.67
C THR A 55 -3.25 -12.36 -7.17
N PHE A 56 -3.23 -12.54 -8.48
CA PHE A 56 -3.21 -13.84 -9.12
C PHE A 56 -1.78 -14.16 -9.53
N LEU A 57 -1.23 -15.24 -8.99
CA LEU A 57 0.04 -15.79 -9.47
C LEU A 57 -0.23 -16.59 -10.74
N ARG A 58 0.58 -16.35 -11.77
CA ARG A 58 0.64 -17.18 -12.97
C ARG A 58 1.80 -18.15 -12.88
#